data_AF-A0A3N5S4W6-F1
#
_entry.id   AF-A0A3N5S4W6-F1
#
_cell.length_a   1.000
_cell.length_b   1.000
_cell.length_c   1.000
_cell.angle_alpha   90.00
_cell.angle_beta   90.00
_cell.angle_gamma   90.00
#
_symmetry.space_group_name_H-M   'P 1'
#
loop_
_entity.id
_entity.type
_entity.pdbx_description
1 polymer ?
#
loop_
_entity_poly.entity_id
_entity_poly.type
_entity_poly.pdbx_seq_one_letter_code
_entity_poly.pdbx_strand_id
1 'polypeptide(L)'
;MTVNIFSDVEDDFRDRYSIYLRTMKQRIYDTYLGFNELEDERKMVNQQVIRTPGRRGEMIKNEEIDKEFSRRYNDYKISRELP
;
A
#
# COMPACT_ATOMS: atom_id res chain seq x y z
N MET A 1 4.34 -33.71 -0.59
CA MET A 1 4.46 -32.32 -1.08
C MET A 1 3.39 -31.51 -0.36
N THR A 2 3.76 -30.72 0.65
CA THR A 2 2.83 -29.82 1.32
C THR A 2 2.57 -28.64 0.40
N VAL A 3 1.46 -28.69 -0.34
CA VAL A 3 0.98 -27.55 -1.11
C VAL A 3 0.78 -26.41 -0.12
N ASN A 4 1.52 -25.31 -0.29
CA ASN A 4 1.51 -24.20 0.65
C ASN A 4 0.26 -23.36 0.39
N ILE A 5 -0.91 -23.90 0.73
CA ILE A 5 -2.24 -23.29 0.51
C ILE A 5 -2.30 -21.86 1.07
N PHE A 6 -1.49 -21.55 2.08
CA PHE A 6 -1.38 -20.21 2.65
C PHE A 6 -0.67 -19.19 1.74
N SER A 7 0.26 -19.59 0.86
CA SER A 7 0.92 -18.64 -0.04
C SER A 7 0.00 -18.18 -1.15
N ASP A 8 -0.79 -19.07 -1.75
CA ASP A 8 -1.73 -18.71 -2.82
C ASP A 8 -2.78 -17.69 -2.33
N VAL A 9 -3.23 -17.83 -1.08
CA VAL A 9 -4.17 -16.89 -0.45
C VAL A 9 -3.49 -15.56 -0.10
N GLU A 10 -2.25 -15.58 0.39
CA GLU A 10 -1.48 -14.35 0.63
C GLU A 10 -1.18 -13.60 -0.67
N ASP A 11 -0.82 -14.32 -1.74
CA ASP A 11 -0.49 -13.75 -3.04
C ASP A 11 -1.75 -13.12 -3.68
N ASP A 12 -2.89 -13.81 -3.67
CA ASP A 12 -4.17 -13.22 -4.11
C ASP A 12 -4.54 -11.98 -3.28
N PHE A 13 -4.32 -12.01 -1.96
CA PHE A 13 -4.56 -10.86 -1.11
C PHE A 13 -3.65 -9.68 -1.45
N ARG A 14 -2.35 -9.92 -1.65
CA ARG A 14 -1.37 -8.91 -2.06
C ARG A 14 -1.74 -8.30 -3.41
N ASP A 15 -2.09 -9.12 -4.38
CA ASP A 15 -2.44 -8.68 -5.72
C ASP A 15 -3.66 -7.78 -5.68
N ARG A 16 -4.76 -8.24 -5.07
CA ARG A 16 -5.99 -7.44 -4.95
C ARG A 16 -5.75 -6.14 -4.18
N TYR A 17 -4.98 -6.19 -3.10
CA TYR A 17 -4.71 -5.02 -2.29
C TYR A 17 -3.80 -4.02 -3.00
N SER A 18 -2.76 -4.48 -3.71
CA SER A 18 -1.90 -3.60 -4.50
C SER A 18 -2.67 -2.90 -5.63
N ILE A 19 -3.59 -3.61 -6.30
CA ILE A 19 -4.48 -3.03 -7.32
C ILE A 19 -5.37 -1.96 -6.68
N TYR A 20 -5.95 -2.26 -5.52
CA TYR A 20 -6.76 -1.30 -4.77
C TYR A 20 -5.97 -0.02 -4.43
N LEU A 21 -4.76 -0.15 -3.89
CA LEU A 21 -3.92 1.01 -3.56
C LEU A 21 -3.57 1.86 -4.79
N ARG A 22 -3.40 1.24 -5.97
CA ARG A 22 -3.17 1.98 -7.23
C ARG A 22 -4.38 2.80 -7.67
N THR A 23 -5.59 2.40 -7.30
CA THR A 23 -6.81 3.18 -7.59
C THR A 23 -6.95 4.42 -6.69
N MET A 24 -6.29 4.43 -5.52
CA MET A 24 -6.36 5.54 -4.58
C MET A 24 -5.68 6.79 -5.11
N LYS A 25 -6.41 7.89 -5.05
CA LYS A 25 -5.92 9.21 -5.41
C LYS A 25 -4.90 9.68 -4.40
N GLN A 26 -3.83 10.25 -4.91
CA GLN A 26 -2.85 10.98 -4.12
C GLN A 26 -2.31 12.09 -4.98
N ARG A 27 -2.37 13.32 -4.49
CA ARG A 27 -1.58 14.39 -5.09
C ARG A 27 -0.15 14.22 -4.62
N ILE A 28 0.72 13.77 -5.53
CA ILE A 28 2.17 13.64 -5.29
C ILE A 28 2.79 15.02 -4.95
N TYR A 29 2.11 16.12 -5.30
CA TYR A 29 2.67 17.47 -5.36
C TYR A 29 2.21 18.43 -4.24
N ASP A 30 1.23 18.06 -3.40
CA ASP A 30 0.68 18.98 -2.41
C ASP A 30 0.23 18.21 -1.16
N THR A 31 1.10 18.14 -0.16
CA THR A 31 0.82 17.55 1.16
C THR A 31 -0.24 18.32 1.95
N TYR A 32 -0.65 19.51 1.50
CA TYR A 32 -1.54 20.40 2.25
C TYR A 32 -2.93 20.59 1.62
N LEU A 33 -3.14 20.26 0.34
CA LEU A 33 -4.41 20.52 -0.36
C LEU A 33 -4.87 19.36 -1.28
N GLY A 34 -5.58 18.38 -0.68
CA GLY A 34 -6.55 17.50 -1.36
C GLY A 34 -6.23 16.00 -1.46
N PHE A 35 -7.27 15.19 -1.16
CA PHE A 35 -7.41 13.72 -1.30
C PHE A 35 -6.12 12.91 -1.13
N ASN A 36 -5.70 12.72 0.12
CA ASN A 36 -4.62 11.82 0.51
C ASN A 36 -5.17 10.41 0.81
N GLU A 37 -5.91 9.81 -0.12
CA GLU A 37 -6.61 8.53 0.11
C GLU A 37 -5.64 7.41 0.54
N LEU A 38 -4.41 7.42 0.00
CA LEU A 38 -3.36 6.46 0.40
C LEU A 38 -2.83 6.71 1.84
N GLU A 39 -2.77 7.96 2.27
CA GLU A 39 -2.35 8.32 3.64
C GLU A 39 -3.45 8.00 4.64
N ASP A 40 -4.71 8.22 4.25
CA ASP A 40 -5.89 7.86 5.05
C ASP A 40 -5.99 6.33 5.20
N GLU A 41 -5.74 5.57 4.14
CA GLU A 41 -5.63 4.11 4.22
C GLU A 41 -4.53 3.69 5.19
N ARG A 42 -3.36 4.32 5.14
CA ARG A 42 -2.28 4.04 6.11
C ARG A 42 -2.72 4.32 7.55
N LYS A 43 -3.45 5.42 7.79
CA LYS A 43 -4.00 5.73 9.12
C LYS A 43 -5.02 4.67 9.56
N MET A 44 -5.89 4.21 8.66
CA MET A 44 -6.86 3.17 8.95
C MET A 44 -6.19 1.82 9.27
N VAL A 45 -5.18 1.42 8.49
CA VAL A 45 -4.40 0.19 8.75
C VAL A 45 -3.66 0.27 10.07
N ASN A 46 -3.04 1.42 10.40
CA ASN A 46 -2.39 1.61 11.70
C ASN A 46 -3.38 1.50 12.87
N GLN A 47 -4.58 2.08 12.74
CA GLN A 47 -5.62 1.91 13.75
C GLN A 47 -6.07 0.46 13.87
N GLN A 48 -6.13 -0.28 12.76
CA GLN A 48 -6.43 -1.71 12.75
C GLN A 48 -5.35 -2.50 13.51
N VAL A 49 -4.07 -2.23 13.27
CA VAL A 49 -2.93 -2.87 13.96
C VAL A 49 -2.99 -2.67 15.48
N ILE A 50 -3.41 -1.48 15.94
CA ILE A 50 -3.59 -1.22 17.37
C ILE A 50 -4.70 -2.12 17.95
N ARG A 51 -5.77 -2.37 17.19
CA ARG A 51 -6.92 -3.18 17.63
C ARG A 51 -6.65 -4.68 17.53
N THR A 52 -5.92 -5.13 16.52
CA THR A 52 -5.71 -6.55 16.22
C THR A 52 -4.25 -6.89 15.92
N PRO A 53 -3.34 -6.62 16.86
CA PRO A 53 -1.90 -6.69 16.61
C PRO A 53 -1.43 -8.10 16.21
N GLY A 54 -0.43 -8.15 15.32
CA GLY A 54 0.25 -9.39 14.93
C GLY A 54 -0.49 -10.22 13.89
N ARG A 55 -1.61 -9.73 13.32
CA ARG A 55 -2.29 -10.43 12.23
C ARG A 55 -1.51 -10.27 10.92
N ARG A 56 -1.24 -11.40 10.26
CA ARG A 56 -0.48 -11.45 9.01
C ARG A 56 -1.04 -10.54 7.92
N GLY A 57 -2.36 -10.47 7.77
CA GLY A 57 -3.00 -9.58 6.81
C GLY A 57 -2.68 -8.09 7.03
N GLU A 58 -2.49 -7.65 8.26
CA GLU A 58 -2.13 -6.26 8.57
C GLU A 58 -0.67 -5.95 8.27
N MET A 59 0.21 -6.92 8.49
CA MET A 59 1.60 -6.82 8.07
C MET A 59 1.67 -6.68 6.55
N ILE A 60 0.92 -7.52 5.81
CA ILE A 60 0.85 -7.44 4.35
C ILE A 60 0.32 -6.08 3.89
N LYS A 61 -0.76 -5.57 4.51
CA LYS A 61 -1.28 -4.24 4.16
C LYS A 61 -0.24 -3.15 4.33
N ASN A 62 0.49 -3.14 5.46
CA ASN A 62 1.58 -2.17 5.68
C ASN A 62 2.68 -2.29 4.62
N GLU A 63 3.12 -3.51 4.32
CA GLU A 63 4.13 -3.77 3.30
C GLU A 63 3.70 -3.26 1.91
N GLU A 64 2.46 -3.51 1.49
CA GLU A 64 1.96 -3.06 0.18
C GLU A 64 1.74 -1.54 0.12
N ILE A 65 1.32 -0.91 1.22
CA ILE A 65 1.26 0.55 1.32
C ILE A 65 2.65 1.17 1.14
N ASP A 66 3.67 0.66 1.86
CA ASP A 66 5.05 1.16 1.75
C ASP A 66 5.63 0.99 0.34
N LYS A 67 5.32 -0.14 -0.32
CA LYS A 67 5.67 -0.37 -1.72
C LYS A 67 5.03 0.65 -2.66
N GLU A 68 3.74 0.96 -2.48
CA GLU A 68 3.06 1.93 -3.34
C GLU A 68 3.56 3.36 -3.14
N PHE A 69 3.86 3.77 -1.90
CA PHE A 69 4.54 5.05 -1.63
C PHE A 69 5.90 5.12 -2.32
N SER A 70 6.70 4.05 -2.21
CA SER A 70 8.03 3.98 -2.85
C SER A 70 7.94 4.03 -4.37
N ARG A 71 6.96 3.33 -4.96
CA ARG A 71 6.69 3.38 -6.41
C ARG A 71 6.37 4.80 -6.87
N ARG A 72 5.41 5.48 -6.23
CA ARG A 72 5.02 6.85 -6.59
C ARG A 72 6.16 7.85 -6.42
N TYR A 73 7.00 7.68 -5.39
CA TYR A 73 8.19 8.50 -5.18
C TYR A 73 9.22 8.32 -6.31
N ASN A 74 9.48 7.08 -6.72
CA ASN A 74 10.39 6.78 -7.82
C ASN A 74 9.85 7.28 -9.16
N ASP A 75 8.56 7.06 -9.44
CA ASP A 75 7.89 7.56 -10.65
C ASP A 75 8.00 9.10 -10.73
N TYR A 76 7.81 9.79 -9.61
CA TYR A 76 8.01 11.23 -9.51
C TYR A 76 9.45 11.64 -9.81
N LYS A 77 10.43 10.98 -9.18
CA LYS A 77 11.85 11.25 -9.42
C LYS A 77 12.22 11.11 -10.90
N ILE A 78 11.80 10.01 -11.53
CA ILE A 78 12.02 9.77 -12.97
C ILE A 78 11.36 10.87 -13.81
N SER A 79 10.12 11.25 -13.50
CA SER A 79 9.41 12.31 -14.24
C SER A 79 10.09 13.68 -14.18
N ARG A 80 10.89 13.92 -13.13
CA ARG A 80 11.64 15.17 -12.93
C ARG A 80 13.05 15.14 -13.51
N GLU A 81 13.61 13.96 -13.72
CA GLU A 81 14.94 13.74 -14.31
C GLU A 81 14.92 13.55 -15.83
N LEU A 82 13.74 13.36 -16.44
CA LEU A 82 13.56 13.36 -17.89
C LEU A 82 13.52 14.82 -18.43
N PRO A 83 14.41 15.21 -19.37
CA PRO A 83 14.48 16.56 -19.94
C PRO A 83 13.32 16.87 -20.90
#